data_AF-A0A1J3DSS5-F1
#
_entry.id   AF-A0A1J3DSS5-F1
#
_cell.length_a   1.000
_cell.length_b   1.000
_cell.length_c   1.000
_cell.angle_alpha   90.00
_cell.angle_beta   90.00
_cell.angle_gamma   90.00
#
_symmetry.space_group_name_H-M   'P 1'
#
loop_
_entity.id
_entity.type
_entity.pdbx_description
1 polymer ?
#
loop_
_entity_poly.entity_id
_entity_poly.type
_entity_poly.pdbx_seq_one_letter_code
_entity_poly.pdbx_strand_id
1 'polypeptide(L)'
;LISPLNSFPWVINGLIDAFISTRRVSKFLRCSEHSKDSSVDSSLISEDLAVFVEDASCIWSSNVEEEHNLIIKQVSLRVPKGTFVAIIGEVGSGKTSLLISLLGEMQCVHGLVLLNGSVAYVPQVPWILSGTVRDNILFGKTFDSKRYLDTLSA
;
A
#
# COMPACT_ATOMS: atom_id res chain seq x y z
N LEU A 1 -55.57 4.40 -13.51
CA LEU A 1 -54.70 5.38 -14.20
C LEU A 1 -54.00 6.39 -13.27
N ILE A 2 -54.41 6.55 -11.99
CA ILE A 2 -53.77 7.51 -11.05
C ILE A 2 -52.41 7.03 -10.54
N SER A 3 -52.24 5.71 -10.34
CA SER A 3 -51.00 5.10 -9.83
C SER A 3 -49.73 5.41 -10.68
N PRO A 4 -49.72 5.26 -12.02
CA PRO A 4 -48.54 5.58 -12.82
C PRO A 4 -48.23 7.08 -12.89
N LEU A 5 -49.24 7.95 -12.79
CA LEU A 5 -49.05 9.41 -12.79
C LEU A 5 -48.43 9.89 -11.47
N ASN A 6 -48.82 9.30 -10.34
CA ASN A 6 -48.25 9.62 -9.03
C ASN A 6 -46.83 9.06 -8.83
N SER A 7 -46.45 8.00 -9.53
CA SER A 7 -45.08 7.46 -9.50
C SER A 7 -44.10 8.22 -10.40
N PHE A 8 -44.60 9.07 -11.29
CA PHE A 8 -43.76 9.76 -12.28
C PHE A 8 -42.68 10.67 -11.65
N PRO A 9 -42.97 11.50 -10.62
CA PRO A 9 -41.95 12.27 -9.92
C PRO A 9 -40.87 11.39 -9.25
N TRP A 10 -41.28 10.23 -8.72
CA TRP A 10 -40.37 9.26 -8.11
C TRP A 10 -39.41 8.64 -9.13
N VAL A 11 -39.89 8.34 -10.33
CA VAL A 11 -39.05 7.82 -11.42
C VAL A 11 -38.01 8.86 -11.84
N ILE A 12 -38.41 10.12 -12.00
CA ILE A 12 -37.47 11.21 -12.37
C ILE A 12 -36.40 11.38 -11.29
N ASN A 13 -36.81 11.43 -10.01
CA ASN A 13 -35.85 11.53 -8.91
C ASN A 13 -34.91 10.32 -8.88
N GLY A 14 -35.43 9.10 -9.05
CA GLY A 14 -34.62 7.89 -9.11
C GLY A 14 -33.60 7.89 -10.26
N LEU A 15 -33.96 8.44 -11.42
CA LEU A 15 -33.03 8.60 -12.55
C LEU A 15 -31.94 9.62 -12.26
N ILE A 16 -32.28 10.75 -11.63
CA ILE A 16 -31.31 11.78 -11.24
C ILE A 16 -30.33 11.21 -10.21
N ASP A 17 -30.84 10.53 -9.18
CA ASP A 17 -30.01 9.92 -8.13
C ASP A 17 -29.10 8.84 -8.70
N ALA A 18 -29.62 7.98 -9.59
CA ALA A 18 -28.83 6.96 -10.27
C ALA A 18 -27.71 7.58 -11.13
N PHE A 19 -27.99 8.67 -11.84
CA PHE A 19 -27.00 9.36 -12.65
C PHE A 19 -25.90 10.01 -11.80
N ILE A 20 -26.27 10.69 -10.71
CA ILE A 20 -25.32 11.29 -9.78
C ILE A 20 -24.46 10.21 -9.11
N SER A 21 -25.08 9.11 -8.67
CA SER A 21 -24.39 7.97 -8.08
C SER A 21 -23.37 7.36 -9.05
N THR A 22 -23.81 7.08 -10.28
CA THR A 22 -22.95 6.53 -11.33
C THR A 22 -21.77 7.46 -11.64
N ARG A 23 -22.02 8.77 -11.69
CA ARG A 23 -20.96 9.77 -11.89
C ARG A 23 -19.94 9.76 -10.74
N ARG A 24 -20.38 9.63 -9.49
CA ARG A 24 -19.48 9.55 -8.33
C ARG A 24 -18.61 8.30 -8.36
N VAL A 25 -19.20 7.15 -8.62
CA VAL A 25 -18.46 5.87 -8.75
C VAL A 25 -17.49 5.94 -9.92
N SER A 26 -17.94 6.43 -11.09
CA SER A 26 -17.06 6.59 -12.26
C SER A 26 -15.90 7.54 -11.98
N LYS A 27 -16.13 8.64 -11.25
CA LYS A 27 -15.06 9.57 -10.85
C LYS A 27 -14.04 8.87 -9.95
N PHE A 28 -14.49 8.10 -8.96
CA PHE A 28 -13.61 7.37 -8.04
C PHE A 28 -12.79 6.30 -8.78
N LEU A 29 -13.42 5.48 -9.61
CA LEU A 29 -12.75 4.43 -10.38
C LEU A 29 -11.78 4.97 -11.45
N ARG A 30 -11.90 6.27 -11.80
CA ARG A 30 -11.00 6.97 -12.72
C ARG A 30 -9.86 7.71 -12.01
N CYS A 31 -9.81 7.70 -10.68
CA CYS A 31 -8.68 8.26 -9.96
C CYS A 31 -7.38 7.59 -10.42
N SER A 32 -6.31 8.37 -10.54
CA SER A 32 -4.99 7.83 -10.86
C SER A 32 -4.59 6.84 -9.78
N GLU A 33 -4.36 5.60 -10.17
CA GLU A 33 -3.69 4.64 -9.31
C GLU A 33 -2.22 5.04 -9.18
N HIS A 34 -1.62 4.79 -8.02
CA HIS A 34 -0.20 4.99 -7.85
C HIS A 34 0.53 4.03 -8.80
N SER A 35 1.12 4.57 -9.87
CA SER A 35 1.89 3.76 -10.81
C SER A 35 3.10 3.21 -10.07
N LYS A 36 3.12 1.90 -9.83
CA LYS A 36 4.36 1.19 -9.51
C LYS A 36 5.20 1.19 -10.77
N ASP A 37 5.83 2.31 -11.11
CA ASP A 37 6.88 2.39 -12.12
C ASP A 37 8.09 1.61 -11.59
N SER A 38 7.93 0.29 -11.65
CA SER A 38 8.83 -0.75 -11.18
C SER A 38 9.44 -1.47 -12.37
N SER A 39 9.85 -0.68 -13.37
CA SER A 39 10.85 -1.07 -14.35
C SER A 39 12.16 -0.33 -14.05
N VAL A 40 12.54 -0.26 -12.77
CA VAL A 40 13.94 0.06 -12.49
C VAL A 40 14.72 -1.21 -12.75
N ASP A 41 15.64 -1.12 -13.71
CA ASP A 41 16.46 -2.23 -14.14
C ASP A 41 17.11 -2.89 -12.92
N SER A 42 16.74 -4.16 -12.70
CA SER A 42 17.38 -5.06 -11.74
C SER A 42 18.92 -5.13 -11.87
N SER A 43 19.48 -4.63 -12.98
CA SER A 43 20.92 -4.49 -13.21
C SER A 43 21.62 -3.49 -12.30
N LEU A 44 20.90 -2.54 -11.68
CA LEU A 44 21.50 -1.57 -10.75
C LEU A 44 21.74 -2.12 -9.35
N ILE A 45 21.07 -3.23 -8.99
CA ILE A 45 21.20 -3.82 -7.65
C ILE A 45 22.26 -4.93 -7.72
N SER A 46 23.37 -4.74 -7.02
CA SER A 46 24.32 -5.83 -6.75
C SER A 46 23.56 -7.03 -6.16
N GLU A 47 23.84 -8.24 -6.65
CA GLU A 47 23.14 -9.46 -6.23
C GLU A 47 23.14 -9.68 -4.70
N ASP A 48 24.11 -9.10 -4.00
CA ASP A 48 24.28 -9.21 -2.55
C ASP A 48 23.41 -8.24 -1.73
N LEU A 49 22.79 -7.24 -2.35
CA LEU A 49 21.96 -6.25 -1.65
C LEU A 49 20.48 -6.67 -1.63
N ALA A 50 19.85 -6.50 -0.47
CA ALA A 50 18.42 -6.69 -0.25
C ALA A 50 17.64 -5.38 -0.39
N VAL A 51 18.21 -4.29 0.14
CA VAL A 51 17.62 -2.94 0.11
C VAL A 51 18.65 -1.95 -0.42
N PHE A 52 18.27 -1.16 -1.41
CA PHE A 52 19.08 -0.07 -1.94
C PHE A 52 18.24 1.21 -2.01
N VAL A 53 18.65 2.23 -1.27
CA VAL A 53 18.02 3.54 -1.22
C VAL A 53 19.11 4.60 -1.39
N GLU A 54 18.90 5.52 -2.32
CA GLU A 54 19.84 6.60 -2.65
C GLU A 54 19.08 7.94 -2.73
N ASP A 55 19.41 8.83 -1.80
CA ASP A 55 18.87 10.20 -1.65
C ASP A 55 17.35 10.29 -1.81
N ALA A 56 16.65 9.29 -1.27
CA ALA A 56 15.22 9.13 -1.44
C ALA A 56 14.46 10.15 -0.60
N SER A 57 13.52 10.84 -1.24
CA SER A 57 12.58 11.75 -0.59
C SER A 57 11.15 11.38 -0.97
N CYS A 58 10.32 11.07 0.03
CA CYS A 58 9.01 10.44 -0.18
C CYS A 58 7.85 11.21 0.49
N ILE A 59 6.68 11.17 -0.16
CA ILE A 59 5.42 11.80 0.26
C ILE A 59 4.27 10.78 0.32
N TRP A 60 3.24 11.03 1.16
CA TRP A 60 2.05 10.17 1.25
C TRP A 60 1.01 10.41 0.15
N SER A 61 0.88 11.64 -0.33
CA SER A 61 -0.14 12.00 -1.31
C SER A 61 0.36 13.14 -2.18
N SER A 62 0.08 13.02 -3.48
CA SER A 62 0.47 13.94 -4.54
C SER A 62 -0.38 15.22 -4.59
N ASN A 63 -0.99 15.66 -3.49
CA ASN A 63 -1.68 16.95 -3.48
C ASN A 63 -0.62 18.05 -3.65
N VAL A 64 -0.68 18.70 -4.81
CA VAL A 64 0.39 19.45 -5.51
C VAL A 64 0.84 20.74 -4.80
N GLU A 65 0.39 21.00 -3.57
CA GLU A 65 0.66 22.26 -2.89
C GLU A 65 1.36 21.98 -1.57
N GLU A 66 2.69 21.81 -1.65
CA GLU A 66 3.71 22.21 -0.66
C GLU A 66 4.83 21.17 -0.46
N GLU A 67 6.08 21.65 -0.50
CA GLU A 67 7.28 20.95 -0.01
C GLU A 67 7.17 20.49 1.45
N HIS A 68 6.17 20.99 2.19
CA HIS A 68 5.85 20.63 3.56
C HIS A 68 5.30 19.20 3.73
N ASN A 69 4.96 18.50 2.65
CA ASN A 69 4.46 17.12 2.72
C ASN A 69 5.56 16.04 2.67
N LEU A 70 6.84 16.45 2.59
CA LEU A 70 7.99 15.53 2.62
C LEU A 70 8.20 14.96 4.02
N ILE A 71 7.93 13.67 4.16
CA ILE A 71 8.09 12.94 5.42
C ILE A 71 9.44 12.28 5.51
N ILE A 72 9.86 11.66 4.41
CA ILE A 72 11.21 11.13 4.25
C ILE A 72 12.00 12.14 3.44
N LYS A 73 13.13 12.60 3.97
CA LYS A 73 13.99 13.63 3.35
C LYS A 73 15.39 13.07 3.18
N GLN A 74 15.81 12.91 1.92
CA GLN A 74 17.18 12.56 1.53
C GLN A 74 17.78 11.38 2.33
N VAL A 75 17.03 10.28 2.41
CA VAL A 75 17.51 9.07 3.09
C VAL A 75 18.31 8.22 2.11
N SER A 76 19.48 7.78 2.56
CA SER A 76 20.35 6.84 1.84
C SER A 76 20.60 5.64 2.74
N LEU A 77 20.28 4.44 2.25
CA LEU A 77 20.36 3.18 3.00
C LEU A 77 20.73 2.02 2.07
N ARG A 78 21.71 1.21 2.48
CA ARG A 78 22.09 -0.01 1.77
C ARG A 78 22.14 -1.17 2.76
N VAL A 79 21.32 -2.18 2.52
CA VAL A 79 21.22 -3.36 3.41
C VAL A 79 21.59 -4.63 2.63
N PRO A 80 22.67 -5.33 3.03
CA PRO A 80 23.04 -6.61 2.45
C PRO A 80 22.06 -7.73 2.82
N LYS A 81 21.97 -8.76 1.97
CA LYS A 81 21.19 -9.97 2.24
C LYS A 81 21.72 -10.71 3.47
N GLY A 82 20.81 -11.33 4.23
CA GLY A 82 21.14 -12.12 5.43
C GLY A 82 21.50 -11.28 6.66
N THR A 83 21.33 -9.95 6.61
CA THR A 83 21.59 -9.07 7.74
C THR A 83 20.33 -8.80 8.55
N PHE A 84 20.50 -8.62 9.87
CA PHE A 84 19.45 -8.15 10.77
C PHE A 84 19.69 -6.68 11.11
N VAL A 85 18.76 -5.81 10.73
CA VAL A 85 18.88 -4.35 10.90
C VAL A 85 17.73 -3.83 11.75
N ALA A 86 18.05 -2.99 12.73
CA ALA A 86 17.07 -2.30 13.56
C ALA A 86 17.04 -0.80 13.21
N ILE A 87 15.85 -0.25 12.99
CA ILE A 87 15.63 1.19 12.76
C ILE A 87 15.04 1.79 14.04
N ILE A 88 15.75 2.74 14.64
CA ILE A 88 15.36 3.40 15.89
C ILE A 88 15.24 4.91 15.70
N GLY A 89 14.47 5.57 16.56
CA GLY A 89 14.25 7.02 16.51
C GLY A 89 12.99 7.42 17.27
N GLU A 90 12.78 8.72 17.44
CA GLU A 90 11.64 9.30 18.17
C GLU A 90 10.28 9.00 17.53
N VAL A 91 9.20 9.08 18.31
CA VAL A 91 7.84 8.96 17.76
C VAL A 91 7.62 10.10 16.75
N GLY A 92 7.12 9.76 15.56
CA GLY A 92 6.94 10.74 14.47
C GLY A 92 8.17 10.93 13.56
N SER A 93 9.31 10.27 13.83
CA SER A 93 10.52 10.38 13.00
C SER A 93 10.44 9.73 11.60
N GLY A 94 9.26 9.25 11.19
CA GLY A 94 9.07 8.64 9.87
C GLY A 94 9.51 7.18 9.72
N LYS A 95 9.79 6.42 10.80
CA LYS A 95 10.19 5.00 10.70
C LYS A 95 9.19 4.13 9.94
N THR A 96 7.92 4.22 10.31
CA THR A 96 6.84 3.49 9.63
C THR A 96 6.72 3.95 8.18
N SER A 97 6.83 5.26 7.92
CA SER A 97 6.82 5.83 6.58
C SER A 97 7.99 5.31 5.73
N LEU A 98 9.18 5.15 6.31
CA LEU A 98 10.34 4.57 5.62
C LEU A 98 10.06 3.11 5.21
N LEU A 99 9.46 2.30 6.09
CA LEU A 99 9.08 0.93 5.71
C LEU A 99 8.04 0.91 4.58
N ILE A 100 7.08 1.83 4.61
CA ILE A 100 6.02 1.93 3.60
C ILE A 100 6.58 2.47 2.27
N SER A 101 7.58 3.36 2.31
CA SER A 101 8.28 3.79 1.09
C SER A 101 9.10 2.66 0.47
N LEU A 102 9.73 1.80 1.28
CA LEU A 102 10.38 0.59 0.78
C LEU A 102 9.38 -0.34 0.06
N LEU A 103 8.14 -0.46 0.57
CA LEU A 103 7.09 -1.26 -0.07
C LEU A 103 6.54 -0.66 -1.38
N GLY A 104 6.94 0.56 -1.73
CA GLY A 104 6.43 1.28 -2.90
C GLY A 104 4.99 1.77 -2.73
N GLU A 105 4.55 1.98 -1.50
CA GLU A 105 3.22 2.52 -1.18
C GLU A 105 3.25 4.05 -0.94
N MET A 106 4.43 4.63 -0.71
CA MET A 106 4.64 6.07 -0.73
C MET A 106 5.31 6.49 -2.04
N GLN A 107 4.93 7.67 -2.54
CA GLN A 107 5.54 8.21 -3.75
C GLN A 107 6.94 8.74 -3.45
N CYS A 108 7.94 8.22 -4.17
CA CYS A 108 9.29 8.76 -4.19
C CYS A 108 9.35 9.92 -5.20
N VAL A 109 9.62 11.13 -4.71
CA VAL A 109 9.69 12.36 -5.53
C VAL A 109 11.11 12.60 -6.04
N HIS A 110 12.10 12.28 -5.22
CA HIS A 110 13.52 12.41 -5.52
C HIS A 110 14.26 11.15 -5.08
N GLY A 111 15.33 10.81 -5.78
CA GLY A 111 16.19 9.67 -5.44
C GLY A 111 15.62 8.33 -5.91
N LEU A 112 16.11 7.26 -5.32
CA LEU A 112 15.84 5.90 -5.76
C LEU A 112 15.58 4.97 -4.57
N VAL A 113 14.55 4.14 -4.67
CA VAL A 113 14.20 3.10 -3.69
C VAL A 113 14.05 1.77 -4.42
N LEU A 114 14.84 0.78 -4.04
CA LEU A 114 14.87 -0.54 -4.66
C LEU A 114 14.92 -1.66 -3.62
N LEU A 115 14.13 -2.69 -3.88
CA LEU A 115 14.11 -3.94 -3.10
C LEU A 115 14.43 -5.12 -4.02
N ASN A 116 15.22 -6.06 -3.52
CA ASN A 116 15.61 -7.27 -4.23
C ASN A 116 14.96 -8.51 -3.61
N GLY A 117 14.07 -9.17 -4.35
CA GLY A 117 13.39 -10.41 -3.94
C GLY A 117 11.98 -10.21 -3.37
N SER A 118 11.49 -11.20 -2.63
CA SER A 118 10.16 -11.17 -2.02
C SER A 118 10.16 -10.43 -0.68
N VAL A 119 9.10 -9.66 -0.42
CA VAL A 119 8.97 -8.84 0.79
C VAL A 119 7.76 -9.32 1.59
N ALA A 120 7.92 -9.37 2.91
CA ALA A 120 6.83 -9.55 3.86
C ALA A 120 6.82 -8.36 4.82
N TYR A 121 5.64 -7.77 5.05
CA TYR A 121 5.46 -6.64 5.94
C TYR A 121 4.52 -7.03 7.09
N VAL A 122 4.92 -6.68 8.31
CA VAL A 122 4.09 -6.83 9.51
C VAL A 122 3.74 -5.43 10.00
N PRO A 123 2.48 -4.99 9.91
CA PRO A 123 2.08 -3.67 10.36
C PRO A 123 2.15 -3.54 11.89
N GLN A 124 2.33 -2.31 12.37
CA GLN A 124 2.31 -2.00 13.81
C GLN A 124 0.97 -2.39 14.46
N VAL A 125 -0.14 -2.21 13.75
CA VAL A 125 -1.46 -2.68 14.18
C VAL A 125 -1.81 -3.92 13.35
N PRO A 126 -1.98 -5.10 13.98
CA PRO A 126 -2.28 -6.31 13.25
C PRO A 126 -3.67 -6.25 12.61
N TRP A 127 -3.79 -6.77 11.39
CA TRP A 127 -5.08 -6.95 10.73
C TRP A 127 -5.58 -8.38 10.94
N ILE A 128 -6.64 -8.52 11.74
CA ILE A 128 -7.32 -9.79 12.00
C ILE A 128 -8.62 -9.84 11.19
N LEU A 129 -8.75 -10.86 10.35
CA LEU A 129 -9.95 -11.16 9.58
C LEU A 129 -11.02 -11.79 10.49
N SER A 130 -12.29 -11.48 10.22
CA SER A 130 -13.40 -12.20 10.85
C SER A 130 -13.40 -13.65 10.37
N GLY A 131 -13.22 -14.60 11.30
CA GLY A 131 -13.09 -16.02 10.98
C GLY A 131 -12.42 -16.80 12.10
N THR A 132 -11.98 -18.02 11.80
CA THR A 132 -11.22 -18.82 12.77
C THR A 132 -9.77 -18.34 12.87
N VAL A 133 -9.08 -18.75 13.94
CA VAL A 133 -7.63 -18.53 14.07
C VAL A 133 -6.88 -19.19 12.90
N ARG A 134 -7.33 -20.38 12.46
CA ARG A 134 -6.76 -21.07 11.30
C ARG A 134 -6.88 -20.22 10.04
N ASP A 135 -8.03 -19.59 9.79
CA ASP A 135 -8.24 -18.75 8.60
C ASP A 135 -7.31 -17.54 8.60
N ASN A 136 -7.11 -16.94 9.77
CA ASN A 136 -6.16 -15.83 9.96
C ASN A 136 -4.70 -16.24 9.73
N ILE A 137 -4.31 -17.46 10.13
CA ILE A 137 -2.96 -18.01 9.88
C ILE A 137 -2.77 -18.33 8.39
N LEU A 138 -3.77 -18.92 7.74
CA LEU A 138 -3.68 -19.30 6.33
C LEU A 138 -3.77 -18.10 5.40
N PHE A 139 -4.50 -17.06 5.80
CA PHE A 139 -4.68 -15.79 5.07
C PHE A 139 -5.04 -16.01 3.58
N GLY A 140 -5.98 -16.92 3.33
CA GLY A 140 -6.45 -17.29 1.98
C GLY A 140 -5.66 -18.39 1.26
N LYS A 141 -4.58 -18.92 1.87
CA LYS A 141 -3.85 -20.09 1.32
C LYS A 141 -4.54 -21.40 1.68
N THR A 142 -4.26 -22.44 0.90
CA THR A 142 -4.72 -23.80 1.19
C THR A 142 -4.08 -24.33 2.48
N PHE A 143 -4.81 -25.17 3.21
CA PHE A 143 -4.30 -25.79 4.43
C PHE A 143 -3.24 -26.85 4.10
N ASP A 144 -2.00 -26.58 4.49
CA ASP A 144 -0.91 -27.55 4.53
C ASP A 144 -0.58 -27.86 5.99
N SER A 145 -0.87 -29.09 6.42
CA SER A 145 -0.69 -29.50 7.81
C SER A 145 0.75 -29.37 8.30
N LYS A 146 1.75 -29.63 7.45
CA LYS A 146 3.15 -29.56 7.85
C LYS A 146 3.56 -28.10 8.08
N ARG A 147 3.34 -27.26 7.07
CA ARG A 147 3.63 -25.82 7.15
C ARG A 147 2.87 -25.13 8.28
N TYR A 148 1.62 -25.53 8.52
CA TYR A 148 0.80 -24.96 9.57
C TYR A 148 1.35 -25.28 10.96
N LEU A 149 1.73 -26.54 11.20
CA LEU A 149 2.36 -26.96 12.46
C LEU A 149 3.72 -26.28 12.66
N ASP A 150 4.55 -26.18 11.61
CA ASP A 150 5.83 -25.48 11.66
C ASP A 150 5.64 -24.00 12.09
N THR A 151 4.62 -23.33 11.54
CA THR A 151 4.26 -21.94 11.87
C THR A 151 3.81 -21.77 13.32
N LEU A 152 3.15 -22.78 13.91
CA LEU A 152 2.70 -22.75 15.31
C LEU A 152 3.84 -23.06 16.31
N SER A 153 4.90 -23.72 15.85
CA SER A 153 6.02 -24.15 16.69
C SER A 153 7.18 -23.15 16.73
N ALA A 154 7.23 -22.21 15.78
CA ALA A 154 8.22 -21.15 15.68
C ALA A 154 8.01 -20.07 16.76
#